data_AF-A0A6H0T5Y6-F1
#
_entry.id   AF-A0A6H0T5Y6-F1
#
_cell.length_a   1.000
_cell.length_b   1.000
_cell.length_c   1.000
_cell.angle_alpha   90.00
_cell.angle_beta   90.00
_cell.angle_gamma   90.00
#
_symmetry.space_group_name_H-M   'P 1'
#
loop_
_entity.id
_entity.type
_entity.pdbx_description
1 polymer ?
#
loop_
_entity_poly.entity_id
_entity_poly.type
_entity_poly.pdbx_seq_one_letter_code
_entity_poly.pdbx_strand_id
1 'polypeptide(L)'
;MMLSLSKNNKLFFLLMGVCFLIYCYFAFVLIPNANNGWWRVYINPLNQLFLFASGVMLGCIVKNRTEQNRTEQNRTEQNRIANILIYIFLISVFIFHPVSGSITELVTGMTRLVYTAMSILFVYVFLRYDLFLPDFLKKGLKLLGEISYGVYLIHPVVFNFVKKIAGLLSIPYPVYFGIAMLLTLLVSYVSYFYFEKYFIKVGNR
;
A
#
# COMPACT_ATOMS: atom_id res chain seq x y z
N MET A 1 -13.20 -8.45 -11.40
CA MET A 1 -12.87 -7.88 -12.72
C MET A 1 -11.36 -7.92 -13.02
N MET A 2 -10.48 -7.20 -12.29
CA MET A 2 -9.02 -7.23 -12.54
C MET A 2 -8.38 -8.64 -12.44
N LEU A 3 -8.79 -9.45 -11.46
CA LEU A 3 -8.34 -10.86 -11.35
C LEU A 3 -8.84 -11.77 -12.48
N SER A 4 -9.93 -11.40 -13.16
CA SER A 4 -10.40 -12.12 -14.35
C SER A 4 -9.66 -11.66 -15.61
N LEU A 5 -9.27 -10.38 -15.65
CA LEU A 5 -8.49 -9.79 -16.75
C LEU A 5 -7.03 -10.26 -16.74
N SER A 6 -6.47 -10.58 -15.56
CA SER A 6 -5.11 -11.11 -15.46
C SER A 6 -4.94 -12.50 -16.09
N LYS A 7 -6.03 -13.18 -16.47
CA LYS A 7 -5.98 -14.39 -17.31
C LYS A 7 -5.65 -14.10 -18.78
N ASN A 8 -5.95 -12.89 -19.27
CA ASN A 8 -5.60 -12.45 -20.62
C ASN A 8 -4.48 -11.41 -20.56
N ASN A 9 -3.25 -11.89 -20.67
CA ASN A 9 -2.03 -11.09 -20.49
C ASN A 9 -2.04 -9.81 -21.36
N LYS A 10 -2.46 -9.87 -22.63
CA LYS A 10 -2.44 -8.71 -23.54
C LYS A 10 -3.35 -7.58 -23.08
N LEU A 11 -4.60 -7.93 -22.72
CA LEU A 11 -5.59 -6.95 -22.28
C LEU A 11 -5.21 -6.34 -20.92
N PHE A 12 -4.63 -7.16 -20.03
CA PHE A 12 -4.12 -6.68 -18.75
C PHE A 12 -2.96 -5.69 -18.92
N PHE A 13 -1.98 -5.99 -19.77
CA PHE A 13 -0.87 -5.06 -20.05
C PHE A 13 -1.34 -3.76 -20.73
N LEU A 14 -2.32 -3.85 -21.63
CA LEU A 14 -2.94 -2.65 -22.23
C LEU A 14 -3.57 -1.77 -21.16
N LEU A 15 -4.35 -2.35 -20.24
CA LEU A 15 -4.98 -1.64 -19.14
C LEU A 15 -3.94 -1.01 -18.20
N MET A 16 -2.85 -1.72 -17.90
CA MET A 16 -1.73 -1.18 -17.14
C MET A 16 -1.11 0.05 -17.80
N GLY A 17 -0.92 0.01 -19.13
CA GLY A 17 -0.43 1.16 -19.90
C GLY A 17 -1.36 2.37 -19.79
N VAL A 18 -2.68 2.17 -19.94
CA VAL A 18 -3.66 3.25 -19.79
C VAL A 18 -3.65 3.82 -18.37
N CYS A 19 -3.66 2.97 -17.34
CA CYS A 19 -3.56 3.41 -15.94
C CYS A 19 -2.27 4.19 -15.67
N PHE A 20 -1.15 3.79 -16.27
CA PHE A 20 0.13 4.49 -16.14
C PHE A 20 0.10 5.87 -16.82
N LEU A 21 -0.52 6.01 -17.99
CA LEU A 21 -0.68 7.31 -18.64
C LEU A 21 -1.53 8.27 -17.80
N ILE A 22 -2.62 7.76 -17.22
CA ILE A 22 -3.44 8.53 -16.27
C ILE A 22 -2.59 8.93 -15.05
N TYR A 23 -1.83 7.99 -14.48
CA TYR A 23 -0.94 8.23 -13.35
C TYR A 23 0.07 9.36 -13.63
N CYS A 24 0.72 9.34 -14.81
CA CYS A 24 1.63 10.38 -15.26
C CYS A 24 0.91 11.72 -15.45
N TYR A 25 -0.29 11.73 -16.02
CA TYR A 25 -1.09 12.95 -16.17
C TYR A 25 -1.37 13.61 -14.81
N PHE A 26 -1.70 12.81 -13.79
CA PHE A 26 -1.85 13.33 -12.42
C PHE A 26 -0.52 13.89 -11.86
N ALA A 27 0.59 13.18 -12.06
CA ALA A 27 1.90 13.54 -11.52
C ALA A 27 2.49 14.83 -12.12
N PHE A 28 2.32 15.06 -13.44
CA PHE A 28 2.95 16.17 -14.14
C PHE A 28 2.00 17.34 -14.42
N VAL A 29 0.68 17.12 -14.47
CA VAL A 29 -0.28 18.14 -14.87
C VAL A 29 -1.25 18.49 -13.75
N LEU A 30 -2.03 17.54 -13.23
CA LEU A 30 -3.12 17.88 -12.31
C LEU A 30 -2.63 18.32 -10.93
N ILE A 31 -1.72 17.57 -10.30
CA ILE A 31 -1.28 17.85 -8.93
C ILE A 31 -0.45 19.14 -8.85
N PRO A 32 0.53 19.40 -9.74
CA PRO A 32 1.29 20.65 -9.70
C PRO A 32 0.43 21.91 -9.88
N ASN A 33 -0.67 21.82 -10.64
CA ASN A 33 -1.58 22.95 -10.90
C ASN A 33 -2.72 23.07 -9.88
N ALA A 34 -2.83 22.15 -8.91
CA ALA A 34 -3.90 22.13 -7.93
C ALA A 34 -3.59 23.05 -6.73
N ASN A 35 -3.74 24.35 -6.92
CA ASN A 35 -3.57 25.36 -5.86
C ASN A 35 -4.43 25.03 -4.63
N ASN A 36 -3.80 24.81 -3.46
CA ASN A 36 -4.39 24.47 -2.15
C ASN A 36 -5.32 23.24 -2.08
N GLY A 37 -5.64 22.60 -3.22
CA GLY A 37 -6.52 21.43 -3.35
C GLY A 37 -5.82 20.14 -3.78
N TRP A 38 -4.49 20.14 -3.85
CA TRP A 38 -3.67 19.03 -4.33
C TRP A 38 -3.98 17.69 -3.66
N TRP A 39 -4.34 17.69 -2.36
CA TRP A 39 -4.72 16.47 -1.64
C TRP A 39 -5.94 15.79 -2.25
N ARG A 40 -6.99 16.55 -2.58
CA ARG A 40 -8.22 16.02 -3.18
C ARG A 40 -7.95 15.41 -4.56
N VAL A 41 -7.07 16.03 -5.33
CA VAL A 41 -6.61 15.53 -6.63
C VAL A 41 -5.77 14.27 -6.45
N TYR A 42 -4.89 14.24 -5.44
CA TYR A 42 -4.01 13.11 -5.14
C TYR A 42 -4.79 11.86 -4.68
N ILE A 43 -5.78 12.01 -3.80
CA ILE A 43 -6.58 10.87 -3.31
C ILE A 43 -7.60 10.35 -4.33
N ASN A 44 -7.68 10.96 -5.53
CA ASN A 44 -8.59 10.52 -6.56
C ASN A 44 -8.35 9.03 -6.90
N PRO A 45 -9.38 8.16 -6.92
CA PRO A 45 -9.22 6.73 -7.19
C PRO A 45 -8.52 6.43 -8.53
N LEU A 46 -8.71 7.26 -9.56
CA LEU A 46 -8.05 7.09 -10.86
C LEU A 46 -6.53 7.25 -10.75
N ASN A 47 -6.08 8.16 -9.88
CA ASN A 47 -4.67 8.37 -9.59
C ASN A 47 -4.03 7.18 -8.85
N GLN A 48 -4.82 6.47 -8.03
CA GLN A 48 -4.35 5.33 -7.24
C GLN A 48 -4.48 3.99 -7.97
N LEU A 49 -5.26 3.95 -9.06
CA LEU A 49 -5.58 2.74 -9.80
C LEU A 49 -4.35 2.03 -10.36
N PHE A 50 -3.35 2.77 -10.84
CA PHE A 50 -2.10 2.20 -11.35
C PHE A 50 -1.31 1.45 -10.25
N LEU A 51 -1.21 2.02 -9.05
CA LEU A 51 -0.52 1.40 -7.92
C LEU A 51 -1.25 0.12 -7.47
N PHE A 52 -2.58 0.18 -7.39
CA PHE A 52 -3.40 -0.98 -7.09
C PHE A 52 -3.23 -2.10 -8.13
N ALA A 53 -3.33 -1.75 -9.42
CA ALA A 53 -3.17 -2.71 -10.51
C ALA A 53 -1.77 -3.34 -10.55
N SER A 54 -0.73 -2.55 -10.25
CA SER A 54 0.65 -3.04 -10.09
C SER A 54 0.76 -4.08 -8.97
N GLY A 55 0.15 -3.84 -7.81
CA GLY A 55 0.10 -4.80 -6.71
C GLY A 55 -0.58 -6.12 -7.09
N VAL A 56 -1.73 -6.05 -7.77
CA VAL A 56 -2.43 -7.24 -8.30
C VAL A 56 -1.56 -8.00 -9.28
N MET A 57 -0.88 -7.30 -10.20
CA MET A 57 0.03 -7.91 -11.17
C MET A 57 1.15 -8.69 -10.48
N LEU A 58 1.82 -8.07 -9.50
CA LEU A 58 2.90 -8.73 -8.74
C LEU A 58 2.39 -9.98 -8.01
N GLY A 59 1.23 -9.89 -7.37
CA GLY A 59 0.59 -11.02 -6.71
C GLY A 59 0.31 -12.19 -7.66
N CYS A 60 -0.19 -11.90 -8.87
CA CYS A 60 -0.40 -12.93 -9.91
C CYS A 60 0.92 -13.53 -10.40
N ILE A 61 1.95 -12.72 -10.66
CA ILE A 61 3.26 -13.19 -11.11
C ILE A 61 3.89 -14.14 -10.08
N VAL A 62 3.82 -13.79 -8.80
CA VAL A 62 4.41 -14.61 -7.72
C VAL A 62 3.59 -15.88 -7.49
N LYS A 63 2.25 -15.78 -7.46
CA LYS A 63 1.36 -16.93 -7.29
C LYS A 63 1.54 -17.99 -8.38
N ASN A 64 1.60 -17.57 -9.65
CA ASN A 64 1.78 -18.48 -10.78
C ASN A 64 3.12 -19.23 -10.76
N ARG A 65 4.15 -18.71 -10.05
CA ARG A 65 5.42 -19.42 -9.84
C ARG A 65 5.42 -20.33 -8.62
N THR A 66 4.49 -20.17 -7.68
CA THR A 66 4.46 -20.98 -6.45
C THR A 66 4.18 -22.46 -6.74
N GLU A 67 3.51 -22.78 -7.85
CA GLU A 67 3.34 -24.16 -8.35
C GLU A 67 4.61 -24.74 -9.00
N GLN A 68 5.51 -23.89 -9.51
CA GLN A 68 6.77 -24.29 -10.14
C GLN A 68 7.95 -24.35 -9.15
N ASN A 69 7.85 -23.63 -8.03
CA ASN A 69 8.91 -23.44 -7.04
C ASN A 69 9.07 -24.56 -5.99
N ARG A 70 8.17 -25.57 -5.95
CA ARG A 70 8.33 -26.72 -5.03
C ARG A 70 9.61 -27.54 -5.30
N THR A 71 10.18 -27.42 -6.49
CA THR A 71 11.45 -28.07 -6.90
C THR A 71 12.68 -27.17 -6.73
N GLU A 72 12.52 -25.84 -6.61
CA GLU A 72 13.63 -24.88 -6.59
C GLU A 72 13.97 -24.36 -5.19
N GLN A 73 13.10 -24.63 -4.21
CA GLN A 73 13.25 -24.23 -2.80
C GLN A 73 14.55 -24.72 -2.16
N ASN A 74 15.15 -25.82 -2.67
CA ASN A 74 16.43 -26.37 -2.23
C ASN A 74 17.68 -25.59 -2.73
N ARG A 75 17.56 -24.69 -3.73
CA ARG A 75 18.68 -23.80 -4.17
C ARG A 75 18.72 -22.46 -3.40
N THR A 76 17.63 -22.11 -2.71
CA THR A 76 17.42 -20.77 -2.12
C THR A 76 18.06 -20.54 -0.75
N GLU A 77 18.59 -21.55 -0.07
CA GLU A 77 19.38 -21.32 1.16
C GLU A 77 20.68 -20.55 0.87
N GLN A 78 21.25 -20.71 -0.33
CA GLN A 78 22.57 -20.18 -0.65
C GLN A 78 22.59 -18.66 -0.94
N ASN A 79 21.42 -18.01 -1.10
CA ASN A 79 21.31 -16.57 -1.39
C ASN A 79 20.56 -15.76 -0.33
N ARG A 80 20.45 -16.26 0.91
CA ARG A 80 19.84 -15.48 2.02
C ARG A 80 20.54 -14.15 2.25
N ILE A 81 21.87 -14.12 2.19
CA ILE A 81 22.67 -12.91 2.34
C ILE A 81 22.38 -11.93 1.20
N ALA A 82 22.32 -12.41 -0.05
CA ALA A 82 22.00 -11.57 -1.21
C ALA A 82 20.61 -10.93 -1.09
N ASN A 83 19.61 -11.66 -0.59
CA ASN A 83 18.26 -11.13 -0.39
C ASN A 83 18.21 -10.04 0.70
N ILE A 84 18.93 -10.25 1.81
CA ILE A 84 19.06 -9.25 2.88
C ILE A 84 19.80 -8.02 2.38
N LEU A 85 20.85 -8.18 1.58
CA LEU A 85 21.59 -7.07 0.98
C LEU A 85 20.73 -6.27 0.01
N ILE A 86 19.92 -6.92 -0.83
CA ILE A 86 18.95 -6.23 -1.70
C ILE A 86 17.94 -5.44 -0.87
N TYR A 87 17.46 -6.00 0.24
CA TYR A 87 16.53 -5.31 1.14
C TYR A 87 17.14 -4.08 1.81
N ILE A 88 18.35 -4.22 2.37
CA ILE A 88 19.10 -3.10 2.97
C ILE A 88 19.40 -2.04 1.92
N PHE A 89 19.74 -2.44 0.70
CA PHE A 89 19.96 -1.52 -0.41
C PHE A 89 18.69 -0.73 -0.72
N LEU A 90 17.53 -1.40 -0.87
CA LEU A 90 16.25 -0.71 -1.14
C LEU A 90 15.85 0.26 -0.03
N ILE A 91 16.01 -0.14 1.24
CA ILE A 91 15.76 0.75 2.38
C ILE A 91 16.73 1.94 2.36
N SER A 92 18.01 1.68 2.11
CA SER A 92 19.02 2.74 2.02
C SER A 92 18.65 3.74 0.94
N VAL A 93 18.23 3.29 -0.25
CA VAL A 93 17.78 4.20 -1.30
C VAL A 93 16.55 4.99 -0.84
N PHE A 94 15.60 4.39 -0.12
CA PHE A 94 14.44 5.12 0.43
C PHE A 94 14.84 6.22 1.44
N ILE A 95 15.84 5.96 2.28
CA ILE A 95 16.27 6.88 3.34
C ILE A 95 17.17 7.99 2.77
N PHE A 96 18.09 7.63 1.87
CA PHE A 96 19.12 8.53 1.37
C PHE A 96 18.73 9.25 0.09
N HIS A 97 17.64 8.87 -0.59
CA HIS A 97 17.17 9.62 -1.75
C HIS A 97 16.71 11.02 -1.32
N PRO A 98 17.45 12.09 -1.67
CA PRO A 98 17.15 13.42 -1.19
C PRO A 98 15.88 13.92 -1.88
N VAL A 99 14.93 14.39 -1.07
CA VAL A 99 13.80 15.17 -1.56
C VAL A 99 13.88 16.52 -0.90
N SER A 100 14.21 17.53 -1.70
CA SER A 100 14.40 18.90 -1.26
C SER A 100 13.19 19.74 -1.64
N GLY A 101 12.33 20.06 -0.68
CA GLY A 101 11.25 21.02 -0.87
C GLY A 101 9.96 20.69 -0.11
N SER A 102 8.83 21.03 -0.72
CA SER A 102 7.49 20.90 -0.15
C SER A 102 6.95 19.46 -0.22
N ILE A 103 6.00 19.10 0.66
CA ILE A 103 5.39 17.75 0.69
C ILE A 103 4.77 17.38 -0.66
N THR A 104 4.30 18.37 -1.43
CA THR A 104 3.76 18.19 -2.78
C THR A 104 4.77 17.61 -3.76
N GLU A 105 6.07 17.84 -3.57
CA GLU A 105 7.11 17.35 -4.48
C GLU A 105 7.29 15.83 -4.43
N LEU A 106 6.89 15.18 -3.33
CA LEU A 106 6.85 13.73 -3.23
C LEU A 106 5.80 13.12 -4.17
N VAL A 107 4.76 13.88 -4.50
CA VAL A 107 3.60 13.41 -5.28
C VAL A 107 3.53 14.04 -6.67
N THR A 108 4.59 14.71 -7.12
CA THR A 108 4.68 15.33 -8.44
C THR A 108 5.92 14.91 -9.22
N GLY A 109 5.82 15.01 -10.55
CA GLY A 109 6.96 14.91 -11.46
C GLY A 109 7.72 13.58 -11.42
N MET A 110 9.03 13.67 -11.68
CA MET A 110 9.92 12.50 -11.72
C MET A 110 10.13 11.86 -10.35
N THR A 111 10.17 12.66 -9.28
CA THR A 111 10.29 12.18 -7.90
C THR A 111 9.24 11.13 -7.58
N ARG A 112 7.98 11.41 -7.96
CA ARG A 112 6.88 10.46 -7.79
C ARG A 112 7.09 9.15 -8.55
N LEU A 113 7.58 9.20 -9.79
CA LEU A 113 7.83 8.00 -10.59
C LEU A 113 8.93 7.13 -9.98
N VAL A 114 10.00 7.76 -9.47
CA VAL A 114 11.10 7.07 -8.78
C VAL A 114 10.58 6.34 -7.55
N TYR A 115 9.84 7.03 -6.66
CA TYR A 115 9.26 6.40 -5.48
C TYR A 115 8.27 5.29 -5.83
N THR A 116 7.48 5.47 -6.89
CA THR A 116 6.56 4.44 -7.36
C THR A 116 7.28 3.18 -7.80
N ALA A 117 8.32 3.32 -8.63
CA ALA A 117 9.14 2.20 -9.09
C ALA A 117 9.81 1.49 -7.90
N MET A 118 10.32 2.26 -6.94
CA MET A 118 10.92 1.72 -5.72
C MET A 118 9.90 0.99 -4.85
N SER A 119 8.69 1.50 -4.66
CA SER A 119 7.62 0.82 -3.92
C SER A 119 7.21 -0.49 -4.59
N ILE A 120 7.07 -0.52 -5.91
CA ILE A 120 6.74 -1.74 -6.66
C ILE A 120 7.87 -2.78 -6.50
N LEU A 121 9.13 -2.35 -6.63
CA LEU A 121 10.29 -3.23 -6.46
C LEU A 121 10.39 -3.77 -5.04
N PHE A 122 10.15 -2.92 -4.04
CA PHE A 122 10.13 -3.30 -2.63
C PHE A 122 9.08 -4.38 -2.35
N VAL A 123 7.85 -4.19 -2.83
CA VAL A 123 6.77 -5.18 -2.71
C VAL A 123 7.13 -6.47 -3.45
N TYR A 124 7.72 -6.38 -4.64
CA TYR A 124 8.14 -7.55 -5.40
C TYR A 124 9.19 -8.39 -4.66
N VAL A 125 10.21 -7.75 -4.08
CA VAL A 125 11.23 -8.43 -3.26
C VAL A 125 10.58 -9.10 -2.05
N PHE A 126 9.68 -8.40 -1.36
CA PHE A 126 8.97 -8.93 -0.19
C PHE A 126 8.08 -10.13 -0.53
N LEU A 127 7.45 -10.13 -1.71
CA LEU A 127 6.62 -11.25 -2.18
C LEU A 127 7.46 -12.42 -2.71
N ARG A 128 8.63 -12.16 -3.29
CA ARG A 128 9.45 -13.18 -3.94
C ARG A 128 10.38 -13.91 -2.98
N TYR A 129 10.90 -13.23 -1.97
CA TYR A 129 11.86 -13.79 -1.04
C TYR A 129 11.22 -13.98 0.34
N ASP A 130 11.38 -15.17 0.92
CA ASP A 130 10.95 -15.42 2.29
C ASP A 130 11.92 -14.70 3.23
N LEU A 131 11.55 -13.49 3.62
CA LEU A 131 12.28 -12.72 4.62
C LEU A 131 12.11 -13.40 5.98
N PHE A 132 13.23 -13.61 6.66
CA PHE A 132 13.24 -14.12 8.03
C PHE A 132 12.77 -13.02 8.98
N LEU A 133 11.46 -12.86 9.08
CA LEU A 133 10.82 -12.02 10.08
C LEU A 133 10.39 -12.92 11.26
N PRO A 134 10.58 -12.49 12.51
CA PRO A 134 10.06 -13.24 13.66
C PRO A 134 8.54 -13.37 13.55
N ASP A 135 7.99 -14.49 14.00
CA ASP A 135 6.58 -14.82 13.81
C ASP A 135 5.61 -13.76 14.35
N PHE A 136 5.97 -13.10 15.45
CA PHE A 136 5.20 -11.99 16.00
C PHE A 136 5.07 -10.83 15.01
N LEU A 137 6.17 -10.47 14.34
CA LEU A 137 6.18 -9.38 13.36
C LEU A 137 5.43 -9.80 12.08
N LYS A 138 5.62 -11.04 11.61
CA LYS A 138 4.83 -11.58 10.48
C LYS A 138 3.33 -11.52 10.76
N LYS A 139 2.89 -11.96 11.96
CA LYS A 139 1.49 -11.93 12.39
C LYS A 139 0.96 -10.50 12.51
N GLY A 140 1.74 -9.60 13.10
CA GLY A 140 1.38 -8.19 13.24
C GLY A 140 1.20 -7.47 11.92
N LEU A 141 2.17 -7.60 11.00
CA LEU A 141 2.09 -7.01 9.66
C LEU A 141 0.93 -7.59 8.85
N LYS A 142 0.69 -8.89 8.95
CA LYS A 142 -0.46 -9.53 8.32
C LYS A 142 -1.77 -8.97 8.84
N LEU A 143 -1.94 -8.89 10.16
CA LEU A 143 -3.14 -8.31 10.78
C LEU A 143 -3.34 -6.86 10.34
N LEU A 144 -2.28 -6.05 10.37
CA LEU A 144 -2.34 -4.64 9.99
C LEU A 144 -2.72 -4.46 8.52
N GLY A 145 -2.20 -5.33 7.64
CA GLY A 145 -2.57 -5.39 6.23
C GLY A 145 -4.03 -5.78 6.03
N GLU A 146 -4.52 -6.79 6.76
CA GLU A 146 -5.91 -7.25 6.69
C GLU A 146 -6.92 -6.16 7.12
N ILE A 147 -6.62 -5.41 8.19
CA ILE A 147 -7.51 -4.34 8.68
C ILE A 147 -7.30 -2.98 8.00
N SER A 148 -6.31 -2.87 7.10
CA SER A 148 -5.89 -1.59 6.50
C SER A 148 -7.00 -0.87 5.76
N TYR A 149 -7.90 -1.62 5.12
CA TYR A 149 -9.08 -1.07 4.45
C TYR A 149 -10.03 -0.39 5.45
N GLY A 150 -10.33 -1.07 6.55
CA GLY A 150 -11.10 -0.50 7.66
C GLY A 150 -10.44 0.77 8.20
N VAL A 151 -9.13 0.73 8.44
CA VAL A 151 -8.38 1.90 8.94
C VAL A 151 -8.50 3.09 7.99
N TYR A 152 -8.35 2.86 6.69
CA TYR A 152 -8.47 3.91 5.67
C TYR A 152 -9.85 4.59 5.69
N LEU A 153 -10.94 3.84 5.85
CA LEU A 153 -12.29 4.40 5.85
C LEU A 153 -12.71 5.00 7.19
N ILE A 154 -12.32 4.38 8.30
CA ILE A 154 -12.86 4.67 9.63
C ILE A 154 -12.09 5.81 10.31
N HIS A 155 -10.80 6.00 10.01
CA HIS A 155 -9.98 7.00 10.70
C HIS A 155 -10.52 8.44 10.65
N PRO A 156 -11.11 8.97 9.55
CA PRO A 156 -11.62 10.34 9.54
C PRO A 156 -12.88 10.46 10.42
N VAL A 157 -13.70 9.42 10.46
CA VAL A 157 -14.93 9.38 11.27
C VAL A 157 -14.57 9.36 12.76
N VAL A 158 -13.67 8.45 13.16
CA VAL A 158 -13.18 8.35 14.54
C VAL A 158 -12.46 9.62 14.95
N PHE A 159 -11.58 10.16 14.11
CA PHE A 159 -10.85 11.38 14.42
C PHE A 159 -11.78 12.58 14.64
N ASN A 160 -12.76 12.79 13.77
CA ASN A 160 -13.73 13.89 13.92
C ASN A 160 -14.59 13.73 15.18
N PHE A 161 -14.99 12.49 15.51
CA PHE A 161 -15.73 12.19 16.73
C PHE A 161 -14.90 12.47 18.00
N VAL A 162 -13.68 11.95 18.05
CA VAL A 162 -12.75 12.16 19.18
C VAL A 162 -12.39 13.63 19.32
N LYS A 163 -12.14 14.34 18.22
CA LYS A 163 -11.89 15.79 18.20
C LYS A 163 -13.03 16.58 18.83
N LYS A 164 -14.29 16.23 18.52
CA LYS A 164 -15.48 16.89 19.08
C LYS A 164 -15.57 16.70 20.60
N ILE A 165 -15.33 15.50 21.09
CA ILE A 165 -15.33 15.20 22.54
C ILE A 165 -14.14 15.89 23.24
N ALA A 166 -12.96 15.81 22.63
CA ALA A 166 -11.75 16.45 23.16
C ALA A 166 -11.91 17.97 23.27
N GLY A 167 -12.61 18.60 22.32
CA GLY A 167 -12.94 20.02 22.39
C GLY A 167 -13.87 20.39 23.54
N LEU A 168 -14.79 19.50 23.95
CA LEU A 168 -15.67 19.70 25.10
C LEU A 168 -14.92 19.55 26.44
N LEU A 169 -13.92 18.67 26.47
CA LEU A 169 -13.13 18.34 27.67
C LEU A 169 -11.79 19.10 27.74
N SER A 170 -11.53 20.02 26.79
CA SER A 170 -10.27 20.77 26.67
C SER A 170 -9.01 19.88 26.66
N ILE A 171 -9.11 18.69 26.05
CA ILE A 171 -8.00 17.73 25.98
C ILE A 171 -6.95 18.22 24.96
N PRO A 172 -5.65 18.19 25.28
CA PRO A 172 -4.61 18.67 24.38
C PRO A 172 -4.44 17.77 23.13
N TYR A 173 -3.95 18.38 22.04
CA TYR A 173 -3.77 17.73 20.73
C TYR A 173 -3.08 16.37 20.75
N PRO A 174 -1.90 16.21 21.40
CA PRO A 174 -1.18 14.94 21.36
C PRO A 174 -1.97 13.79 21.99
N VAL A 175 -2.75 14.09 23.05
CA VAL A 175 -3.50 13.09 23.80
C VAL A 175 -4.69 12.59 22.99
N TYR A 176 -5.52 13.49 22.46
CA TYR A 176 -6.68 13.04 21.68
C TYR A 176 -6.28 12.43 20.33
N PHE A 177 -5.16 12.85 19.74
CA PHE A 177 -4.61 12.21 18.55
C PHE A 177 -4.23 10.74 18.83
N GLY A 178 -3.53 10.48 19.95
CA GLY A 178 -3.21 9.12 20.38
C GLY A 178 -4.46 8.28 20.62
N ILE A 179 -5.47 8.84 21.29
CA ILE A 179 -6.77 8.17 21.50
C ILE A 179 -7.44 7.86 20.16
N ALA A 180 -7.47 8.80 19.22
CA ALA A 180 -8.08 8.60 17.91
C ALA A 180 -7.36 7.50 17.10
N MET A 181 -6.04 7.42 17.17
CA MET A 181 -5.26 6.38 16.51
C MET A 181 -5.57 4.99 17.07
N LEU A 182 -5.58 4.83 18.41
CA LEU A 182 -5.89 3.57 19.07
C LEU A 182 -7.33 3.13 18.80
N LEU A 183 -8.29 4.05 18.90
CA LEU A 183 -9.69 3.76 18.59
C LEU A 183 -9.89 3.39 17.13
N THR A 184 -9.18 4.05 16.21
CA THR A 184 -9.25 3.70 14.78
C THR A 184 -8.82 2.26 14.55
N LEU A 185 -7.69 1.83 15.12
CA LEU A 185 -7.21 0.45 15.00
C LEU A 185 -8.20 -0.54 15.62
N LEU A 186 -8.75 -0.23 16.79
CA LEU A 186 -9.73 -1.08 17.47
C LEU A 186 -11.01 -1.24 16.64
N VAL A 187 -11.61 -0.13 16.19
CA VAL A 187 -12.86 -0.16 15.43
C VAL A 187 -12.65 -0.84 14.07
N SER A 188 -11.49 -0.61 13.43
CA SER A 188 -11.14 -1.29 12.17
C SER A 188 -10.94 -2.79 12.36
N TYR A 189 -10.33 -3.21 13.47
CA TYR A 189 -10.22 -4.62 13.83
C TYR A 189 -11.60 -5.26 14.00
N VAL A 190 -12.50 -4.62 14.75
CA VAL A 190 -13.88 -5.12 14.92
C VAL A 190 -14.62 -5.18 13.59
N SER A 191 -14.53 -4.11 12.77
CA SER A 191 -15.12 -4.06 11.42
C SER A 191 -14.69 -5.25 10.57
N TYR A 192 -13.39 -5.51 10.54
CA TYR A 192 -12.82 -6.58 9.72
C TYR A 192 -13.34 -7.97 10.13
N PHE A 193 -13.29 -8.30 11.42
CA PHE A 193 -13.66 -9.65 11.88
C PHE A 193 -15.17 -9.91 11.85
N TYR A 194 -16.00 -8.90 12.11
CA TYR A 194 -17.46 -9.06 12.16
C TYR A 194 -18.13 -8.88 10.80
N PHE A 195 -17.74 -7.86 10.04
CA PHE A 195 -18.42 -7.52 8.79
C PHE A 195 -17.62 -7.98 7.57
N GLU A 196 -16.38 -7.50 7.41
CA GLU A 196 -15.64 -7.69 6.16
C GLU A 196 -15.37 -9.17 5.89
N LYS A 197 -14.87 -9.90 6.88
CA LYS A 197 -14.58 -11.34 6.77
C LYS A 197 -15.84 -12.16 6.50
N TYR A 198 -16.98 -11.75 7.07
CA TYR A 198 -18.27 -12.39 6.80
C TYR A 198 -18.68 -12.21 5.34
N PHE A 199 -18.68 -10.97 4.82
CA PHE A 199 -19.09 -10.69 3.44
C PHE A 199 -18.12 -11.27 2.40
N ILE A 200 -16.81 -11.30 2.68
CA ILE A 200 -15.84 -11.99 1.81
C ILE A 200 -16.17 -13.48 1.70
N LYS A 201 -16.57 -14.12 2.81
CA LYS A 201 -16.94 -15.54 2.81
C LYS A 201 -18.23 -15.80 2.05
N VAL A 202 -19.20 -14.87 2.10
CA VAL A 202 -20.44 -14.95 1.31
C VAL A 202 -20.15 -14.82 -0.18
N GLY A 203 -19.29 -13.87 -0.59
CA GLY A 203 -18.96 -13.66 -2.00
C GLY A 203 -18.05 -14.72 -2.65
N ASN A 204 -17.41 -15.57 -1.85
CA ASN A 204 -16.60 -16.70 -2.32
C ASN A 204 -17.41 -18.02 -2.42
N ARG A 205 -18.71 -18.00 -2.11
CA ARG A 205 -19.64 -19.11 -2.34
C ARG A 205 -20.44 -18.86 -3.60
#